data_AF-A0A380E0Z0-F1
#
_entry.id   AF-A0A380E0Z0-F1
#
_cell.length_a   1.000
_cell.length_b   1.000
_cell.length_c   1.000
_cell.angle_alpha   90.00
_cell.angle_beta   90.00
_cell.angle_gamma   90.00
#
_symmetry.space_group_name_H-M   'P 1'
#
loop_
_entity.id
_entity.type
_entity.pdbx_description
1 polymer ?
#
loop_
_entity_poly.entity_id
_entity_poly.type
_entity_poly.pdbx_seq_one_letter_code
_entity_poly.pdbx_strand_id
1 'polypeptide(L)'
;MSYIIIVTIAVVIFSLIFDFINGFHDTANAVATAVSTRALTPKTAILMAAVMNFIGALTFTGVAGTITKDIVDPFKLENGLVVVLAAILAAIIWNLATWFYGIPSSSSHALIGSIAGAAIASEGSFGVLHYQGFTKIIIVLIVSPIIAFCVGFLMYSIFKVIFKNANLTRANRNFRFFQISQQRYNHSLTVRMMRKNQWVLLRWH
;
A
#
# COMPACT_ATOMS: atom_id res chain seq x y z
N MET A 1 -36.25 0.05 9.50
CA MET A 1 -35.09 0.03 8.58
C MET A 1 -34.91 -1.40 8.11
N SER A 2 -34.88 -1.68 6.79
CA SER A 2 -34.68 -3.07 6.32
C SER A 2 -33.27 -3.53 6.70
N TYR A 3 -33.15 -4.79 7.13
CA TYR A 3 -31.88 -5.43 7.49
C TYR A 3 -30.76 -5.19 6.46
N ILE A 4 -31.13 -5.24 5.17
CA ILE A 4 -30.24 -5.01 4.03
C ILE A 4 -29.60 -3.61 4.07
N ILE A 5 -30.36 -2.56 4.42
CA ILE A 5 -29.84 -1.18 4.47
C ILE A 5 -28.81 -1.04 5.59
N ILE A 6 -29.06 -1.65 6.75
CA ILE A 6 -28.13 -1.58 7.89
C ILE A 6 -26.80 -2.25 7.53
N VAL A 7 -26.85 -3.45 6.95
CA VAL A 7 -25.63 -4.17 6.52
C VAL A 7 -24.90 -3.40 5.43
N THR A 8 -25.61 -2.80 4.48
CA THR A 8 -25.00 -1.99 3.40
C THR A 8 -24.27 -0.77 3.95
N ILE A 9 -24.89 -0.03 4.89
CA ILE A 9 -24.25 1.11 5.54
C ILE A 9 -23.00 0.66 6.30
N ALA A 10 -23.08 -0.47 7.02
CA ALA A 10 -21.92 -1.03 7.71
C ALA A 10 -20.79 -1.39 6.73
N VAL A 11 -21.09 -2.06 5.61
CA VAL A 11 -20.10 -2.38 4.56
C VAL A 11 -19.41 -1.12 4.05
N VAL A 12 -20.16 -0.05 3.77
CA VAL A 12 -19.58 1.22 3.30
C VAL A 12 -18.65 1.81 4.36
N ILE A 13 -19.08 1.88 5.61
CA ILE A 13 -18.26 2.44 6.71
C ILE A 13 -16.97 1.63 6.89
N PHE A 14 -17.06 0.30 6.95
CA PHE A 14 -15.89 -0.55 7.13
C PHE A 14 -14.98 -0.56 5.89
N SER A 15 -15.53 -0.48 4.68
CA SER A 15 -14.73 -0.32 3.45
C SER A 15 -13.91 0.97 3.50
N LEU A 16 -14.49 2.09 3.93
CA LEU A 16 -13.76 3.36 4.08
C LEU A 16 -12.66 3.26 5.14
N ILE A 17 -12.91 2.54 6.24
CA ILE A 17 -11.88 2.29 7.27
C ILE A 17 -10.73 1.45 6.69
N PHE A 18 -11.05 0.38 5.95
CA PHE A 18 -10.07 -0.48 5.30
C PHE A 18 -9.22 0.31 4.29
N ASP A 19 -9.85 1.13 3.45
CA ASP A 19 -9.16 1.98 2.47
C ASP A 19 -8.24 3.01 3.15
N PHE A 20 -8.69 3.60 4.26
CA PHE A 20 -7.86 4.51 5.04
C PHE A 20 -6.62 3.82 5.62
N ILE A 21 -6.79 2.64 6.22
CA ILE A 21 -5.68 1.86 6.77
C ILE A 21 -4.72 1.48 5.64
N ASN A 22 -5.21 0.99 4.51
CA ASN A 22 -4.38 0.65 3.36
C ASN A 22 -3.59 1.84 2.83
N GLY A 23 -4.25 2.99 2.64
CA GLY A 23 -3.59 4.21 2.21
C GLY A 23 -2.48 4.65 3.16
N PHE A 24 -2.66 4.43 4.47
CA PHE A 24 -1.63 4.69 5.47
C PHE A 24 -0.41 3.77 5.31
N HIS A 25 -0.62 2.46 5.14
CA HIS A 25 0.45 1.49 4.88
C HIS A 25 1.25 1.83 3.62
N ASP A 26 0.55 2.12 2.52
CA ASP A 26 1.19 2.44 1.23
C ASP A 26 1.95 3.77 1.29
N THR A 27 1.36 4.78 1.94
CA THR A 27 2.01 6.08 2.15
C THR A 27 3.26 5.93 3.01
N ALA A 28 3.22 5.14 4.08
CA ALA A 28 4.38 4.92 4.95
C ALA A 28 5.54 4.30 4.15
N ASN A 29 5.25 3.29 3.33
CA ASN A 29 6.24 2.61 2.49
C ASN A 29 6.82 3.56 1.41
N ALA A 30 5.99 4.37 0.76
CA ALA A 30 6.41 5.30 -0.28
C ALA A 30 7.20 6.51 0.26
N VAL A 31 6.83 7.01 1.44
CA VAL A 31 7.48 8.18 2.07
C VAL A 31 8.80 7.79 2.74
N ALA A 32 8.92 6.57 3.26
CA ALA A 32 10.12 6.11 3.97
C ALA A 32 11.41 6.23 3.13
N THR A 33 11.38 5.85 1.84
CA THR A 33 12.55 5.96 0.95
C THR A 33 12.90 7.41 0.61
N ALA A 34 11.91 8.23 0.26
CA ALA A 34 12.12 9.62 -0.14
C ALA A 34 12.63 10.52 1.02
N VAL A 35 12.17 10.25 2.25
CA VAL A 35 12.57 10.99 3.44
C VAL A 35 13.91 10.49 3.99
N SER A 36 14.16 9.18 4.00
CA SER A 36 15.44 8.62 4.48
C SER A 36 16.63 9.03 3.60
N THR A 37 16.43 9.11 2.28
CA THR A 37 17.43 9.62 1.32
C THR A 37 17.55 11.16 1.32
N ARG A 38 16.72 11.86 2.09
CA ARG A 38 16.62 13.33 2.14
C ARG A 38 16.32 13.97 0.78
N ALA A 39 15.73 13.21 -0.15
CA ALA A 39 15.31 13.72 -1.45
C ALA A 39 14.12 14.68 -1.31
N LEU A 40 13.22 14.42 -0.36
CA LEU A 40 12.04 15.24 -0.08
C LEU A 40 11.90 15.54 1.43
N THR A 41 11.31 16.69 1.75
CA THR A 41 10.91 16.99 3.13
C THR A 41 9.68 16.16 3.51
N PRO A 42 9.51 15.75 4.79
CA PRO A 42 8.41 14.90 5.22
C PRO A 42 7.02 15.42 4.81
N LYS A 43 6.80 16.73 4.93
CA LYS A 43 5.52 17.37 4.54
C LYS A 43 5.24 17.23 3.05
N THR A 44 6.25 17.44 2.20
CA THR A 44 6.11 17.36 0.74
C THR A 44 5.90 15.92 0.30
N ALA A 45 6.63 14.97 0.90
CA ALA A 45 6.49 13.55 0.61
C ALA A 45 5.08 13.04 0.96
N ILE A 46 4.53 13.43 2.11
CA ILE A 46 3.16 13.06 2.50
C ILE A 46 2.13 13.67 1.54
N LEU A 47 2.26 14.95 1.19
CA LEU A 47 1.34 15.61 0.27
C LEU A 47 1.36 14.94 -1.12
N MET A 48 2.56 14.63 -1.63
CA MET A 48 2.74 13.95 -2.91
C MET A 48 2.12 12.55 -2.87
N ALA A 49 2.37 11.77 -1.81
CA ALA A 49 1.77 10.45 -1.64
C ALA A 49 0.24 10.52 -1.59
N ALA A 50 -0.33 11.50 -0.87
CA ALA A 50 -1.79 11.70 -0.81
C ALA A 50 -2.39 12.01 -2.18
N VAL A 51 -1.78 12.92 -2.95
CA VAL A 51 -2.26 13.28 -4.29
C VAL A 51 -2.14 12.08 -5.26
N MET A 52 -1.02 11.35 -5.22
CA MET A 52 -0.82 10.18 -6.07
C MET A 52 -1.78 9.04 -5.72
N ASN A 53 -2.01 8.77 -4.43
CA ASN A 53 -3.01 7.79 -3.99
C ASN A 53 -4.42 8.18 -4.42
N PHE A 54 -4.77 9.46 -4.35
CA PHE A 54 -6.07 9.95 -4.82
C PHE A 54 -6.24 9.78 -6.33
N ILE A 55 -5.24 10.15 -7.13
CA ILE A 55 -5.25 9.95 -8.59
C ILE A 55 -5.34 8.46 -8.94
N GLY A 56 -4.60 7.60 -8.22
CA GLY A 56 -4.68 6.15 -8.35
C GLY A 56 -6.11 5.65 -8.10
N ALA A 57 -6.72 6.05 -6.98
CA ALA A 57 -8.09 5.65 -6.66
C ALA A 57 -9.10 6.03 -7.74
N LEU A 58 -8.96 7.21 -8.37
CA LEU A 58 -9.86 7.66 -9.45
C LEU A 58 -9.65 6.89 -10.76
N THR A 59 -8.40 6.55 -11.09
CA THR A 59 -8.04 5.90 -12.37
C THR A 59 -8.26 4.38 -12.37
N PHE A 60 -8.17 3.72 -11.20
CA PHE A 60 -8.22 2.26 -11.09
C PHE A 60 -9.59 1.67 -10.70
N THR A 61 -10.66 2.47 -10.72
CA THR A 61 -12.04 2.03 -10.36
C THR A 61 -12.54 0.83 -11.19
N GLY A 62 -12.14 0.72 -12.46
CA GLY A 62 -12.55 -0.36 -13.36
C GLY A 62 -11.94 -1.73 -13.07
N VAL A 63 -10.75 -1.80 -12.46
CA VAL A 63 -10.05 -3.07 -12.19
C VAL A 63 -10.59 -3.73 -10.92
N ALA A 64 -10.97 -2.94 -9.91
CA ALA A 64 -11.42 -3.42 -8.60
C ALA A 64 -12.65 -4.35 -8.69
N GLY A 65 -13.62 -4.01 -9.55
CA GLY A 65 -14.85 -4.81 -9.71
C GLY A 65 -14.64 -6.18 -10.35
N THR A 66 -13.57 -6.35 -11.12
CA THR A 66 -13.23 -7.61 -11.81
C THR A 66 -12.54 -8.60 -10.89
N ILE A 67 -11.67 -8.13 -9.99
CA ILE A 67 -10.87 -9.00 -9.12
C ILE A 67 -11.77 -9.79 -8.17
N THR A 68 -12.74 -9.13 -7.54
CA THR A 68 -13.65 -9.79 -6.59
C THR A 68 -14.47 -10.88 -7.29
N LYS A 69 -15.08 -10.55 -8.44
CA LYS A 69 -15.91 -11.50 -9.22
C LYS A 69 -15.12 -12.70 -9.75
N ASP A 70 -13.83 -12.50 -10.05
CA ASP A 70 -12.95 -13.56 -10.51
C ASP A 70 -12.60 -14.57 -9.40
N ILE A 71 -12.76 -14.21 -8.12
CA ILE A 71 -12.40 -15.04 -6.96
C ILE A 71 -13.63 -15.73 -6.38
N VAL A 72 -14.68 -14.96 -6.09
CA VAL A 72 -15.98 -15.40 -5.56
C VAL A 72 -17.03 -14.43 -6.07
N ASP A 73 -18.20 -14.93 -6.46
CA ASP A 73 -19.34 -14.07 -6.80
C ASP A 73 -20.27 -13.92 -5.58
N PRO A 74 -20.20 -12.81 -4.81
CA PRO A 74 -20.99 -12.65 -3.61
C PRO A 74 -22.49 -12.53 -3.92
N PHE A 75 -22.87 -12.17 -5.15
CA PHE A 75 -24.27 -12.01 -5.55
C PHE A 75 -24.99 -13.34 -5.75
N LYS A 76 -24.25 -14.45 -5.87
CA LYS A 76 -24.81 -15.80 -5.94
C LYS A 76 -25.03 -16.44 -4.56
N LEU A 77 -24.52 -15.80 -3.51
CA LEU A 77 -24.64 -16.28 -2.13
C LEU A 77 -25.92 -15.72 -1.50
N GLU A 78 -26.65 -16.56 -0.79
CA GLU A 78 -27.90 -16.16 -0.12
C GLU A 78 -27.67 -15.01 0.89
N ASN A 79 -26.49 -14.96 1.51
CA ASN A 79 -26.07 -13.94 2.48
C ASN A 79 -24.88 -13.08 2.00
N GLY A 80 -24.77 -12.82 0.69
CA GLY A 80 -23.61 -12.16 0.07
C GLY A 80 -23.12 -10.86 0.75
N LEU A 81 -24.05 -9.99 1.19
CA LEU A 81 -23.70 -8.75 1.88
C LEU A 81 -23.01 -9.00 3.24
N VAL A 82 -23.43 -10.03 3.96
CA VAL A 82 -22.83 -10.43 5.25
C VAL A 82 -21.45 -11.01 5.02
N VAL A 83 -21.28 -11.80 3.96
CA VAL A 83 -19.98 -12.37 3.55
C VAL A 83 -18.98 -11.26 3.23
N VAL A 84 -19.40 -10.25 2.46
CA VAL A 84 -18.56 -9.07 2.17
C VAL A 84 -18.20 -8.32 3.45
N LEU A 85 -19.16 -8.08 4.35
CA LEU A 85 -18.89 -7.41 5.61
C LEU A 85 -17.88 -8.19 6.48
N ALA A 86 -18.06 -9.51 6.61
CA ALA A 86 -17.16 -10.38 7.36
C ALA A 86 -15.75 -10.40 6.74
N ALA A 87 -15.66 -10.43 5.41
CA ALA A 87 -14.40 -10.37 4.69
C ALA A 87 -13.64 -9.06 4.93
N ILE A 88 -14.32 -7.91 4.87
CA ILE A 88 -13.70 -6.61 5.14
C ILE A 88 -13.24 -6.54 6.60
N LEU A 89 -14.05 -6.98 7.55
CA LEU A 89 -13.67 -7.02 8.97
C LEU A 89 -12.44 -7.89 9.22
N ALA A 90 -12.41 -9.09 8.65
CA ALA A 90 -11.25 -9.98 8.77
C ALA A 90 -10.00 -9.37 8.11
N ALA A 91 -10.13 -8.70 6.97
CA ALA A 91 -9.02 -8.00 6.33
C ALA A 91 -8.49 -6.83 7.18
N ILE A 92 -9.38 -6.03 7.78
CA ILE A 92 -8.99 -4.95 8.71
C ILE A 92 -8.25 -5.51 9.91
N ILE A 93 -8.80 -6.54 10.55
CA ILE A 93 -8.17 -7.19 11.71
C ILE A 93 -6.77 -7.69 11.35
N TRP A 94 -6.63 -8.34 10.19
CA TRP A 94 -5.33 -8.82 9.71
C TRP A 94 -4.34 -7.69 9.43
N ASN A 95 -4.78 -6.61 8.79
CA ASN A 95 -3.92 -5.45 8.53
C ASN A 95 -3.46 -4.77 9.82
N LEU A 96 -4.36 -4.60 10.80
CA LEU A 96 -4.00 -4.04 12.11
C LEU A 96 -3.08 -4.97 12.90
N ALA A 97 -3.30 -6.30 12.83
CA ALA A 97 -2.43 -7.27 13.48
C ALA A 97 -1.01 -7.23 12.88
N THR A 98 -0.90 -7.31 11.56
CA THR A 98 0.41 -7.26 10.87
C THR A 98 1.13 -5.94 11.12
N TRP A 99 0.40 -4.82 11.16
CA TRP A 99 0.93 -3.53 11.59
C TRP A 99 1.47 -3.56 13.02
N PHE A 100 0.70 -4.10 13.97
CA PHE A 100 1.08 -4.17 15.38
C PHE A 100 2.37 -4.98 15.58
N TYR A 101 2.53 -6.06 14.82
CA TYR A 101 3.71 -6.93 14.84
C TYR A 101 4.85 -6.46 13.91
N GLY A 102 4.66 -5.40 13.12
CA GLY A 102 5.67 -4.93 12.17
C GLY A 102 5.92 -5.86 10.99
N ILE A 103 5.00 -6.78 10.69
CA ILE A 103 5.14 -7.74 9.60
C ILE A 103 4.77 -7.04 8.29
N PRO A 104 5.66 -7.02 7.28
CA PRO A 104 5.31 -6.52 5.95
C PRO A 104 4.24 -7.43 5.34
N SER A 105 3.03 -6.89 5.19
CA SER A 105 1.86 -7.61 4.65
C SER A 105 1.26 -6.85 3.49
N SER A 106 0.70 -7.58 2.52
CA SER A 106 -0.02 -7.01 1.38
C SER A 106 -1.52 -6.97 1.68
N SER A 107 -2.09 -5.76 1.71
CA SER A 107 -3.52 -5.57 1.94
C SER A 107 -4.42 -6.22 0.89
N SER A 108 -3.97 -6.27 -0.36
CA SER A 108 -4.70 -6.95 -1.44
C SER A 108 -4.83 -8.45 -1.16
N HIS A 109 -3.76 -9.11 -0.68
CA HIS A 109 -3.78 -10.53 -0.34
C HIS A 109 -4.63 -10.81 0.90
N ALA A 110 -4.58 -9.91 1.89
CA ALA A 110 -5.44 -9.98 3.06
C ALA A 110 -6.93 -9.95 2.66
N LEU A 111 -7.31 -9.05 1.74
CA LEU A 111 -8.69 -8.95 1.24
C LEU A 111 -9.10 -10.17 0.40
N ILE A 112 -8.24 -10.64 -0.49
CA ILE A 112 -8.50 -11.83 -1.30
C ILE A 112 -8.71 -13.06 -0.41
N GLY A 113 -7.80 -13.26 0.57
CA GLY A 113 -7.89 -14.37 1.51
C GLY A 113 -9.10 -14.28 2.44
N SER A 114 -9.47 -13.09 2.89
CA SER A 114 -10.63 -12.90 3.75
C SER A 114 -11.95 -13.13 3.01
N ILE A 115 -12.08 -12.69 1.75
CA ILE A 115 -13.26 -12.97 0.91
C ILE A 115 -13.39 -14.47 0.67
N ALA A 116 -12.28 -15.14 0.34
CA ALA A 116 -12.27 -16.58 0.13
C ALA A 116 -12.68 -17.36 1.39
N GLY A 117 -12.10 -17.01 2.54
CA GLY A 117 -12.42 -17.63 3.83
C GLY A 117 -13.87 -17.39 4.25
N ALA A 118 -14.38 -16.17 4.10
CA ALA A 118 -15.76 -15.83 4.40
C ALA A 118 -16.76 -16.58 3.50
N ALA A 119 -16.43 -16.75 2.21
CA ALA A 119 -17.25 -17.49 1.26
C ALA A 119 -17.29 -19.00 1.60
N ILE A 120 -16.13 -19.61 1.89
CA ILE A 120 -16.06 -21.01 2.32
C ILE A 120 -16.85 -21.21 3.62
N ALA A 121 -16.74 -20.30 4.57
CA ALA A 121 -17.48 -20.38 5.83
C ALA A 121 -19.00 -20.26 5.64
N SER A 122 -19.45 -19.49 4.64
CA SER A 122 -20.87 -19.32 4.31
C SER A 122 -21.47 -20.55 3.62
N GLU A 123 -20.78 -21.13 2.64
CA GLU A 123 -21.30 -22.25 1.83
C GLU A 123 -20.93 -23.62 2.40
N GLY A 124 -19.96 -23.69 3.33
CA GLY A 124 -19.45 -24.93 3.90
C GLY A 124 -18.66 -25.81 2.92
N SER A 125 -18.35 -25.30 1.72
CA SER A 125 -17.66 -26.04 0.66
C SER A 125 -16.61 -25.18 -0.04
N PHE A 126 -15.50 -25.80 -0.43
CA PHE A 126 -14.46 -25.18 -1.25
C PHE A 126 -14.90 -24.95 -2.71
N GLY A 127 -16.02 -25.57 -3.14
CA GLY A 127 -16.55 -25.44 -4.50
C GLY A 127 -17.05 -24.04 -4.86
N VAL A 128 -17.21 -23.15 -3.88
CA VAL A 128 -17.58 -21.74 -4.09
C VAL A 128 -16.43 -20.91 -4.70
N LEU A 129 -15.19 -21.40 -4.61
CA LEU A 129 -14.02 -20.67 -5.08
C LEU A 129 -13.77 -20.86 -6.57
N HIS A 130 -13.52 -19.76 -7.27
CA HIS A 130 -13.07 -19.79 -8.65
C HIS A 130 -11.54 -19.96 -8.70
N TYR A 131 -11.06 -21.21 -8.73
CA TYR A 131 -9.62 -21.53 -8.76
C TYR A 131 -8.85 -20.86 -9.92
N GLN A 132 -9.53 -20.57 -11.03
CA GLN A 132 -8.94 -19.85 -12.16
C GLN A 132 -8.55 -18.41 -11.78
N GLY A 133 -9.36 -17.72 -10.97
CA GLY A 133 -9.03 -16.38 -10.47
C GLY A 133 -7.82 -16.39 -9.55
N PHE A 134 -7.73 -17.35 -8.63
CA PHE A 134 -6.54 -17.54 -7.79
C PHE A 134 -5.27 -17.77 -8.61
N THR A 135 -5.36 -18.60 -9.65
CA THR A 135 -4.23 -18.87 -10.53
C THR A 135 -3.76 -17.60 -11.23
N LYS A 136 -4.68 -16.75 -11.73
CA LYS A 136 -4.32 -15.44 -12.30
C LYS A 136 -3.58 -14.55 -11.29
N ILE A 137 -4.05 -14.49 -10.05
CA ILE A 137 -3.44 -13.67 -8.99
C ILE A 137 -2.01 -14.14 -8.71
N ILE A 138 -1.79 -15.45 -8.61
CA ILE A 138 -0.46 -16.03 -8.40
C ILE A 138 0.47 -15.71 -9.58
N ILE A 139 -0.03 -15.83 -10.82
CA ILE A 139 0.75 -15.47 -12.01
C ILE A 139 1.14 -13.99 -11.96
N VAL A 140 0.20 -13.08 -11.69
CA VAL A 140 0.48 -11.64 -11.59
C VAL A 140 1.47 -11.34 -10.46
N LEU A 141 1.38 -12.05 -9.33
CA LEU A 141 2.31 -11.89 -8.21
C LEU A 141 3.74 -12.26 -8.59
N ILE A 142 3.94 -13.32 -9.40
CA ILE A 142 5.27 -13.75 -9.85
C ILE A 142 5.79 -12.86 -10.99
N VAL A 143 4.91 -12.43 -11.88
CA VAL A 143 5.28 -11.64 -13.07
C VAL A 143 5.53 -10.17 -12.71
N SER A 144 4.84 -9.63 -11.70
CA SER A 144 4.92 -8.20 -11.37
C SER A 144 6.33 -7.73 -10.93
N PRO A 145 7.12 -8.47 -10.13
CA PRO A 145 8.49 -8.08 -9.81
C PRO A 145 9.40 -8.08 -11.03
N ILE A 146 9.20 -9.02 -11.97
CA ILE A 146 9.99 -9.11 -13.21
C ILE A 146 9.74 -7.89 -14.07
N ILE A 147 8.46 -7.52 -14.25
CA ILE A 147 8.08 -6.30 -14.99
C ILE A 147 8.64 -5.06 -14.28
N ALA A 148 8.48 -4.96 -12.96
CA ALA A 148 8.99 -3.83 -12.18
C ALA A 148 10.51 -3.69 -12.32
N PHE A 149 11.26 -4.81 -12.32
CA PHE A 149 12.69 -4.81 -12.53
C PHE A 149 13.07 -4.38 -13.95
N CYS A 150 12.39 -4.90 -14.97
CA CYS A 150 12.64 -4.54 -16.37
C CYS A 150 12.39 -3.04 -16.62
N VAL A 151 11.26 -2.52 -16.13
CA VAL A 151 10.91 -1.10 -16.25
C VAL A 151 11.87 -0.23 -15.43
N GLY A 152 12.21 -0.65 -14.22
CA GLY A 152 13.20 0.04 -13.37
C GLY A 152 14.58 0.12 -14.01
N PHE A 153 15.04 -0.98 -14.62
CA PHE A 153 16.30 -1.04 -15.37
C PHE A 153 16.28 -0.15 -16.61
N LEU A 154 15.16 -0.13 -17.35
CA LEU A 154 14.99 0.72 -18.52
C LEU A 154 15.02 2.21 -18.12
N MET A 155 14.27 2.58 -17.07
CA MET A 155 14.28 3.94 -16.51
C MET A 155 15.70 4.33 -16.09
N TYR A 156 16.40 3.50 -15.31
CA TYR A 156 17.78 3.76 -14.91
C TYR A 156 18.70 3.98 -16.11
N SER A 157 18.57 3.15 -17.15
CA SER A 157 19.37 3.27 -18.38
C SER A 157 19.11 4.59 -19.11
N ILE A 158 17.84 5.01 -19.20
CA ILE A 158 17.46 6.31 -19.78
C ILE A 158 18.08 7.46 -18.98
N PHE A 159 17.94 7.46 -17.65
CA PHE A 159 18.55 8.47 -16.78
C PHE A 159 20.07 8.51 -16.96
N LYS A 160 20.73 7.35 -16.99
CA LYS A 160 22.18 7.26 -17.19
C LYS A 160 22.63 7.88 -18.51
N VAL A 161 21.88 7.68 -19.60
CA VAL A 161 22.19 8.25 -20.92
C VAL A 161 21.95 9.76 -20.94
N ILE A 162 20.83 10.25 -20.41
CA ILE A 162 20.49 11.67 -20.39
C ILE A 162 21.48 12.47 -19.54
N PHE A 163 21.83 11.97 -18.35
CA PHE A 163 22.72 12.66 -17.41
C PHE A 163 24.21 12.36 -17.63
N LYS A 164 24.57 11.54 -18.63
CA LYS A 164 25.96 11.20 -18.99
C LYS A 164 26.84 12.43 -19.22
N ASN A 165 26.27 13.51 -19.76
CA ASN A 165 26.97 14.76 -20.08
C ASN A 165 26.66 15.91 -19.09
N ALA A 166 25.94 15.64 -17.99
CA ALA A 166 25.68 16.66 -16.97
C ALA A 166 26.98 16.96 -16.20
N ASN A 167 27.41 18.22 -16.25
CA ASN A 167 28.68 18.68 -15.67
C ASN A 167 28.63 18.67 -14.13
N LEU A 168 28.98 17.52 -13.52
CA LEU A 168 29.00 17.26 -12.06
C LEU A 168 29.74 18.34 -11.25
N THR A 169 30.73 19.01 -11.85
CA THR A 169 31.59 19.99 -11.18
C THR A 169 30.85 21.31 -10.89
N ARG A 170 29.89 21.73 -11.73
CA ARG A 170 29.14 22.99 -11.54
C ARG A 170 27.94 22.81 -10.58
N ALA A 171 27.38 21.60 -10.50
CA ALA A 171 26.36 21.24 -9.51
C ALA A 171 26.92 21.19 -8.07
N ASN A 172 28.12 20.61 -7.89
CA ASN A 172 28.76 20.45 -6.57
C ASN A 172 29.05 21.77 -5.82
N ARG A 173 29.23 22.89 -6.54
CA ARG A 173 29.48 24.20 -5.92
C ARG A 173 28.25 24.77 -5.21
N ASN A 174 27.04 24.51 -5.73
CA ASN A 174 25.79 24.89 -5.07
C ASN A 174 25.38 23.90 -3.97
N PHE A 175 25.74 22.62 -4.10
CA PHE A 175 25.50 21.62 -3.05
C PHE A 175 26.29 21.89 -1.76
N ARG A 176 27.52 22.44 -1.83
CA ARG A 176 28.31 22.78 -0.64
C ARG A 176 27.65 23.85 0.24
N PHE A 177 27.01 24.86 -0.37
CA PHE A 177 26.30 25.91 0.38
C PHE A 177 25.05 25.36 1.10
N PHE A 178 24.32 24.45 0.44
CA PHE A 178 23.19 23.73 1.04
C PHE A 178 23.61 22.70 2.10
N GLN A 179 24.74 22.02 1.93
CA GLN A 179 25.28 21.08 2.92
C GLN A 179 25.71 21.77 4.22
N ILE A 180 26.33 22.96 4.13
CA ILE A 180 26.76 23.73 5.32
C ILE A 180 25.55 24.28 6.09
N SER A 181 24.50 24.72 5.38
CA SER A 181 23.24 25.15 6.02
C SER A 181 22.44 23.97 6.58
N GLN A 182 22.46 22.80 5.93
CA GLN A 182 21.88 21.56 6.48
C GLN A 182 22.62 21.05 7.72
N GLN A 183 23.95 21.09 7.78
CA GLN A 183 24.71 20.63 8.96
C GLN A 183 24.39 21.46 10.21
N ARG A 184 24.16 22.77 10.05
CA ARG A 184 23.75 23.68 11.14
C ARG A 184 22.35 23.34 11.69
N TYR A 185 21.42 22.93 10.82
CA TYR A 185 20.06 22.53 11.21
C TYR A 185 19.99 21.10 11.75
N ASN A 186 20.86 20.21 11.28
CA ASN A 186 20.82 18.79 11.65
C ASN A 186 21.39 18.55 13.06
N HIS A 187 22.36 19.34 13.53
CA HIS A 187 22.92 19.17 14.88
C HIS A 187 21.88 19.44 15.99
N SER A 188 20.99 20.42 15.80
CA SER A 188 19.91 20.73 16.75
C SER A 188 18.74 19.73 16.72
N LEU A 189 18.49 19.10 15.57
CA LEU A 189 17.47 18.04 15.42
C LEU A 189 17.96 16.67 15.88
N THR A 190 19.23 16.34 15.68
CA THR A 190 19.80 15.03 16.03
C THR A 190 19.79 14.81 17.54
N VAL A 191 20.14 15.83 18.34
CA VAL A 191 20.09 15.75 19.82
C VAL A 191 18.64 15.65 20.34
N ARG A 192 17.66 16.17 19.59
CA ARG A 192 16.24 16.13 19.95
C ARG A 192 15.55 14.83 19.52
N MET A 193 16.00 14.20 18.42
CA MET A 193 15.51 12.90 17.95
C MET A 193 16.11 11.71 18.71
N MET A 194 17.38 11.77 19.14
CA MET A 194 17.99 10.68 19.92
C MET A 194 17.29 10.44 21.27
N ARG A 195 16.64 11.46 21.85
CA ARG A 195 15.87 11.32 23.11
C ARG A 195 14.43 10.81 22.94
N LYS A 196 13.89 10.78 21.71
CA LYS A 196 12.49 10.35 21.45
C LYS A 196 12.36 9.08 20.60
N ASN A 197 13.36 8.71 19.81
CA ASN A 197 13.23 7.65 18.79
C ASN A 197 13.87 6.29 19.13
N GLN A 198 14.43 6.09 20.33
CA GLN A 198 14.92 4.75 20.70
C GLN A 198 13.81 3.68 20.75
N TRP A 199 12.55 4.08 20.89
CA TRP A 199 11.42 3.14 20.90
C TRP A 199 10.90 2.74 19.51
N VAL A 200 11.20 3.51 18.46
CA VAL A 200 10.62 3.28 17.10
C VAL A 200 11.58 2.50 16.19
N LEU A 201 12.89 2.63 16.39
CA LEU A 201 13.90 1.93 15.59
C LEU A 201 14.14 0.47 16.01
N LEU A 202 13.70 0.05 17.20
CA LEU A 202 13.79 -1.34 17.66
C LEU A 202 12.67 -2.25 17.13
N ARG A 203 11.75 -1.74 16.31
CA ARG A 203 10.62 -2.52 15.73
C ARG A 203 10.78 -2.88 14.25
N TRP A 204 11.95 -2.59 13.65
CA TRP A 204 12.20 -2.81 12.22
C TRP A 204 13.53 -3.54 11.95
N HIS A 205 13.77 -4.60 12.72
CA HIS A 205 14.65 -5.71 12.32
C HIS A 205 13.91 -7.03 12.52
#